data_AF-A0A931SGW6-F1
#
_entry.id   AF-A0A931SGW6-F1
#
_cell.length_a   1.000
_cell.length_b   1.000
_cell.length_c   1.000
_cell.angle_alpha   90.00
_cell.angle_beta   90.00
_cell.angle_gamma   90.00
#
_symmetry.space_group_name_H-M   'P 1'
#
loop_
_entity.id
_entity.type
_entity.pdbx_description
1 polymer ?
#
loop_
_entity_poly.entity_id
_entity_poly.type
_entity_poly.pdbx_seq_one_letter_code
_entity_poly.pdbx_strand_id
1 'polypeptide(L)'
;MLRVSPLIGSFLDPGSAVPQAVLSEQLWRSRFGRDASILGRRIRVSGQEAVVSGIAPAGFAGATQLIRADMWLPVSLYTRVNPSPKANTTPMFGVLGRLAPGVTQEQARLQLDSLVAGLMLARGPGRSHEIGIRLALGAAPGRIARQIMTESLVLGLAGSALGAVLAYTLTYAAPPLGAELPEHLAYAVDIHPDWRVFTYAGITAVVVSILFGLAPARQAARTDFMEALKQSGASR
;
A
#
# COMPACT_ATOMS: atom_id res chain seq x y z
N MET A 1 -10.78 -21.67 -4.58
CA MET A 1 -10.13 -20.88 -5.63
C MET A 1 -11.18 -20.01 -6.29
N LEU A 2 -10.84 -18.79 -6.72
CA LEU A 2 -11.67 -17.97 -7.60
C LEU A 2 -12.21 -18.89 -8.70
N ARG A 3 -13.50 -18.87 -9.08
CA ARG A 3 -14.15 -19.83 -10.00
C ARG A 3 -13.59 -19.83 -11.45
N VAL A 4 -12.34 -19.40 -11.62
CA VAL A 4 -11.58 -19.38 -12.85
C VAL A 4 -10.79 -20.68 -12.93
N SER A 5 -10.91 -21.37 -14.05
CA SER A 5 -10.08 -22.52 -14.39
C SER A 5 -8.91 -22.08 -15.27
N PRO A 6 -7.73 -22.70 -15.16
CA PRO A 6 -6.64 -22.47 -16.09
C PRO A 6 -7.02 -22.97 -17.49
N LEU A 7 -6.40 -22.41 -18.53
CA LEU A 7 -6.56 -22.91 -19.91
C LEU A 7 -5.96 -24.30 -20.05
N ILE A 8 -4.77 -24.50 -19.49
CA ILE A 8 -4.04 -25.77 -19.48
C ILE A 8 -3.24 -25.85 -18.17
N GLY A 9 -3.10 -27.06 -17.61
CA GLY A 9 -2.36 -27.31 -16.38
C GLY A 9 -3.15 -26.95 -15.12
N SER A 10 -2.46 -26.51 -14.08
CA SER A 10 -3.04 -26.13 -12.78
C SER A 10 -2.61 -24.72 -12.36
N PHE A 11 -3.39 -24.10 -11.47
CA PHE A 11 -2.91 -22.93 -10.73
C PHE A 11 -1.90 -23.35 -9.65
N LEU A 12 -1.34 -22.34 -8.97
CA LEU A 12 -0.37 -22.52 -7.89
C LEU A 12 -0.95 -23.40 -6.76
N ASP A 13 -0.22 -24.45 -6.42
CA ASP A 13 -0.46 -25.25 -5.23
C ASP A 13 0.37 -24.71 -4.05
N PRO A 14 -0.25 -24.18 -2.97
CA PRO A 14 0.46 -23.67 -1.82
C PRO A 14 1.24 -24.75 -1.04
N GLY A 15 0.91 -26.04 -1.21
CA GLY A 15 1.61 -27.16 -0.58
C GLY A 15 2.83 -27.67 -1.36
N SER A 16 3.08 -27.14 -2.57
CA SER A 16 4.16 -27.62 -3.43
C SER A 16 5.54 -27.23 -2.89
N ALA A 17 6.42 -28.22 -2.71
CA ALA A 17 7.82 -28.01 -2.35
C ALA A 17 8.62 -27.34 -3.48
N VAL A 18 8.18 -27.50 -4.73
CA VAL A 18 8.80 -26.89 -5.90
C VAL A 18 8.12 -25.55 -6.18
N PRO A 19 8.87 -24.45 -6.36
CA PRO A 19 8.28 -23.17 -6.74
C PRO A 19 7.58 -23.28 -8.10
N GLN A 20 6.28 -23.02 -8.12
CA GLN A 20 5.47 -23.09 -9.33
C GLN A 20 5.34 -21.70 -9.97
N ALA A 21 5.16 -21.65 -11.28
CA ALA A 21 4.81 -20.46 -12.03
C ALA A 21 3.54 -20.71 -12.84
N VAL A 22 2.68 -19.71 -12.93
CA VAL A 22 1.54 -19.71 -13.85
C VAL A 22 1.75 -18.57 -14.84
N LEU A 23 1.65 -18.85 -16.14
CA LEU A 23 1.87 -17.86 -17.19
C LEU A 23 0.55 -17.24 -17.65
N SER A 24 0.58 -15.99 -18.09
CA SER A 24 -0.55 -15.40 -18.80
C SER A 24 -0.66 -16.01 -20.20
N GLU A 25 -1.89 -16.07 -20.74
CA GLU A 25 -2.11 -16.52 -22.11
C GLU A 25 -1.30 -15.67 -23.12
N GLN A 26 -1.22 -14.35 -22.89
CA GLN A 26 -0.48 -13.44 -23.76
C GLN A 26 1.01 -13.77 -23.79
N LEU A 27 1.63 -14.02 -22.63
CA LEU A 27 3.03 -14.39 -22.52
C LEU A 27 3.31 -15.74 -23.19
N TRP A 28 2.44 -16.72 -22.96
CA TRP A 28 2.53 -18.04 -23.60
C TRP A 28 2.45 -17.95 -25.13
N ARG A 29 1.56 -17.10 -25.64
CA ARG A 29 1.41 -16.86 -27.09
C ARG A 29 2.62 -16.14 -27.68
N SER A 30 3.07 -15.05 -27.06
CA SER A 30 4.09 -14.17 -27.63
C SER A 30 5.52 -14.69 -27.49
N ARG A 31 5.86 -15.29 -26.33
CA ARG A 31 7.23 -15.70 -26.02
C ARG A 31 7.48 -17.19 -26.24
N PHE A 32 6.45 -18.02 -26.07
CA PHE A 32 6.58 -19.48 -26.15
C PHE A 32 5.85 -20.07 -27.36
N GLY A 33 5.31 -19.25 -28.26
CA GLY A 33 4.71 -19.72 -29.52
C GLY A 33 3.52 -20.67 -29.33
N ARG A 34 2.83 -20.62 -28.19
CA ARG A 34 1.79 -21.59 -27.78
C ARG A 34 2.29 -23.03 -27.61
N ASP A 35 3.57 -23.22 -27.33
CA ASP A 35 4.11 -24.55 -27.07
C ASP A 35 3.54 -25.12 -25.75
N ALA A 36 2.76 -26.18 -25.84
CA ALA A 36 2.18 -26.87 -24.68
C ALA A 36 3.22 -27.67 -23.88
N SER A 37 4.39 -27.97 -24.47
CA SER A 37 5.51 -28.65 -23.80
C SER A 37 6.18 -27.79 -22.73
N ILE A 38 5.76 -26.52 -22.60
CA ILE A 38 6.21 -25.64 -21.54
C ILE A 38 5.73 -26.09 -20.15
N LEU A 39 4.62 -26.83 -20.07
CA LEU A 39 4.14 -27.37 -18.79
C LEU A 39 5.15 -28.34 -18.20
N GLY A 40 5.46 -28.17 -16.91
CA GLY A 40 6.48 -28.94 -16.21
C GLY A 40 7.93 -28.50 -16.50
N ARG A 41 8.17 -27.59 -17.45
CA ARG A 41 9.52 -27.06 -17.68
C ARG A 41 9.91 -26.06 -16.60
N ARG A 42 11.22 -26.02 -16.31
CA ARG A 42 11.84 -25.01 -15.47
C ARG A 42 12.10 -23.74 -16.26
N ILE A 43 11.63 -22.62 -15.74
CA ILE A 43 11.92 -21.28 -16.21
C ILE A 43 12.70 -20.52 -15.13
N ARG A 44 13.49 -19.54 -15.56
CA ARG A 44 14.25 -18.68 -14.65
C ARG A 44 13.59 -17.31 -14.60
N VAL A 45 13.18 -16.88 -13.40
CA VAL A 45 12.60 -15.56 -13.15
C VAL A 45 13.51 -14.80 -12.18
N SER A 46 14.15 -13.74 -12.65
CA SER A 46 15.12 -12.94 -11.86
C SER A 46 16.19 -13.80 -11.16
N GLY A 47 16.68 -14.85 -11.82
CA GLY A 47 17.66 -15.78 -11.27
C GLY A 47 17.09 -16.93 -10.43
N GLN A 48 15.80 -16.92 -10.10
CA GLN A 48 15.13 -18.00 -9.36
C GLN A 48 14.49 -19.01 -10.32
N GLU A 49 14.63 -20.29 -10.02
CA GLU A 49 13.97 -21.36 -10.80
C GLU A 49 12.52 -21.54 -10.35
N ALA A 50 11.61 -21.61 -11.32
CA ALA A 50 10.22 -21.99 -11.09
C ALA A 50 9.75 -22.95 -12.19
N VAL A 51 8.89 -23.91 -11.84
CA VAL A 51 8.30 -24.85 -12.79
C VAL A 51 6.97 -24.32 -13.29
N VAL A 52 6.77 -24.30 -14.60
CA VAL A 52 5.50 -23.87 -15.19
C VAL A 52 4.42 -24.91 -14.89
N SER A 53 3.47 -24.54 -14.04
CA SER A 53 2.36 -25.39 -13.59
C SER A 53 1.12 -25.26 -14.48
N GLY A 54 0.90 -24.09 -15.08
CA GLY A 54 -0.27 -23.84 -15.90
C GLY A 54 -0.28 -22.50 -16.61
N ILE A 55 -1.31 -22.32 -17.43
CA ILE A 55 -1.55 -21.10 -18.20
C ILE A 55 -2.91 -20.52 -17.77
N ALA A 56 -2.93 -19.26 -17.36
CA ALA A 56 -4.13 -18.55 -17.00
C ALA A 56 -4.88 -18.04 -18.26
N PRO A 57 -6.23 -18.00 -18.24
CA PRO A 57 -7.02 -17.48 -19.36
C PRO A 57 -6.82 -15.98 -19.56
N ALA A 58 -7.00 -15.47 -20.79
CA ALA A 58 -6.83 -14.04 -21.12
C ALA A 58 -7.60 -13.04 -20.22
N GLY A 59 -8.72 -13.46 -19.64
CA GLY A 59 -9.52 -12.62 -18.71
C GLY A 59 -9.02 -12.61 -17.27
N PHE A 60 -7.99 -13.39 -16.93
CA PHE A 60 -7.48 -13.50 -15.57
C PHE A 60 -6.39 -12.46 -15.29
N ALA A 61 -6.72 -11.44 -14.51
CA ALA A 61 -5.77 -10.42 -14.04
C ALA A 61 -5.20 -10.70 -12.63
N GLY A 62 -5.64 -11.79 -11.98
CA GLY A 62 -5.31 -12.06 -10.57
C GLY A 62 -6.01 -11.09 -9.61
N ALA A 63 -5.33 -10.79 -8.49
CA ALA A 63 -5.90 -9.99 -7.40
C ALA A 63 -5.85 -8.46 -7.63
N THR A 64 -5.06 -8.00 -8.60
CA THR A 64 -4.83 -6.59 -8.86
C THR A 64 -5.26 -6.27 -10.29
N GLN A 65 -6.41 -5.60 -10.46
CA GLN A 65 -6.99 -5.36 -11.79
C GLN A 65 -6.32 -4.23 -12.58
N LEU A 66 -5.51 -3.38 -11.94
CA LEU A 66 -4.89 -2.22 -12.59
C LEU A 66 -3.72 -2.57 -13.52
N ILE A 67 -3.08 -3.72 -13.35
CA ILE A 67 -1.89 -4.13 -14.11
C ILE A 67 -2.13 -5.55 -14.62
N ARG A 68 -2.02 -5.76 -15.94
CA ARG A 68 -2.01 -7.12 -16.51
C ARG A 68 -0.70 -7.80 -16.11
N ALA A 69 -0.81 -8.85 -15.31
CA ALA A 69 0.35 -9.66 -14.94
C ALA A 69 0.71 -10.61 -16.08
N ASP A 70 2.01 -10.69 -16.41
CA ASP A 70 2.53 -11.66 -17.37
C ASP A 70 2.70 -13.06 -16.76
N MET A 71 2.89 -13.14 -15.43
CA MET A 71 3.00 -14.39 -14.69
C MET A 71 2.63 -14.22 -13.21
N TRP A 72 2.29 -15.34 -12.55
CA TRP A 72 2.04 -15.41 -11.12
C TRP A 72 3.00 -16.39 -10.45
N LEU A 73 3.53 -15.98 -9.29
CA LEU A 73 4.48 -16.74 -8.49
C LEU A 73 3.99 -16.83 -7.03
N PRO A 74 4.42 -17.86 -6.28
CA PRO A 74 4.20 -17.94 -4.84
C PRO A 74 4.76 -16.71 -4.12
N VAL A 75 4.02 -16.20 -3.14
CA VAL A 75 4.46 -15.07 -2.30
C VAL A 75 5.78 -15.38 -1.58
N SER A 76 6.07 -16.65 -1.31
CA SER A 76 7.33 -17.12 -0.71
C SER A 76 8.56 -16.82 -1.56
N LEU A 77 8.41 -16.62 -2.88
CA LEU A 77 9.50 -16.21 -3.76
C LEU A 77 9.74 -14.70 -3.76
N TYR A 78 8.83 -13.89 -3.22
CA TYR A 78 8.85 -12.44 -3.37
C TYR A 78 10.17 -11.80 -2.94
N THR A 79 10.70 -12.14 -1.77
CA THR A 79 11.97 -11.58 -1.26
C THR A 79 13.19 -12.03 -2.05
N ARG A 80 13.11 -13.17 -2.73
CA ARG A 80 14.19 -13.68 -3.59
C ARG A 80 14.20 -13.02 -4.96
N VAL A 81 13.02 -12.67 -5.47
CA VAL A 81 12.82 -12.01 -6.77
C VAL A 81 12.96 -10.48 -6.63
N ASN A 82 12.67 -9.93 -5.45
CA ASN A 82 12.84 -8.52 -5.10
C ASN A 82 13.79 -8.37 -3.88
N PRO A 83 15.11 -8.32 -4.10
CA PRO A 83 16.11 -8.26 -3.03
C PRO A 83 16.23 -6.89 -2.34
N SER A 84 15.18 -6.05 -2.42
CA SER A 84 15.18 -4.75 -1.75
C SER A 84 15.27 -4.92 -0.23
N PRO A 85 16.11 -4.15 0.48
CA PRO A 85 16.11 -4.10 1.95
C PRO A 85 14.75 -3.74 2.56
N LYS A 86 13.85 -3.14 1.76
CA LYS A 86 12.49 -2.74 2.17
C LYS A 86 11.40 -3.74 1.74
N ALA A 87 11.75 -4.86 1.11
CA ALA A 87 10.78 -5.83 0.60
C ALA A 87 9.81 -6.33 1.69
N ASN A 88 10.29 -6.51 2.93
CA ASN A 88 9.47 -6.98 4.06
C ASN A 88 8.64 -5.90 4.75
N THR A 89 8.88 -4.62 4.43
CA THR A 89 8.23 -3.48 5.10
C THR A 89 7.27 -2.73 4.17
N THR A 90 7.23 -3.11 2.89
CA THR A 90 6.38 -2.45 1.89
C THR A 90 5.00 -3.10 1.86
N PRO A 91 3.91 -2.38 2.20
CA PRO A 91 2.56 -2.91 2.22
C PRO A 91 2.03 -3.06 0.79
N MET A 92 2.51 -4.08 0.05
CA MET A 92 2.21 -4.23 -1.39
C MET A 92 1.24 -5.37 -1.70
N PHE A 93 0.85 -6.19 -0.72
CA PHE A 93 -0.03 -7.32 -0.98
C PHE A 93 -1.49 -6.99 -0.69
N GLY A 94 -2.28 -6.85 -1.75
CA GLY A 94 -3.73 -7.00 -1.65
C GLY A 94 -4.08 -8.45 -1.31
N VAL A 95 -4.80 -8.65 -0.20
CA VAL A 95 -5.24 -9.99 0.23
C VAL A 95 -6.69 -10.18 -0.20
N LEU A 96 -6.95 -11.22 -0.98
CA LEU A 96 -8.30 -11.67 -1.31
C LEU A 96 -8.61 -12.95 -0.57
N GLY A 97 -9.68 -12.92 0.23
CA GLY A 97 -10.22 -14.07 0.94
C GLY A 97 -11.48 -14.62 0.25
N ARG A 98 -11.70 -15.92 0.33
CA ARG A 98 -12.99 -16.52 0.01
C ARG A 98 -13.77 -16.74 1.30
N LEU A 99 -15.02 -16.29 1.35
CA LEU A 99 -15.91 -16.57 2.47
C LEU A 99 -16.12 -18.09 2.61
N ALA A 100 -16.12 -18.57 3.85
CA ALA A 100 -16.52 -19.93 4.14
C ALA A 100 -18.00 -20.15 3.77
N PRO A 101 -18.42 -21.39 3.44
CA PRO A 101 -19.82 -21.67 3.13
C PRO A 101 -20.75 -21.19 4.25
N GLY A 102 -21.79 -20.43 3.91
CA GLY A 102 -22.77 -19.91 4.88
C GLY A 102 -22.36 -18.62 5.61
N VAL A 103 -21.13 -18.11 5.43
CA VAL A 103 -20.69 -16.85 6.04
C VAL A 103 -21.08 -15.67 5.16
N THR A 104 -21.75 -14.67 5.76
CA THR A 104 -22.11 -13.42 5.08
C THR A 104 -20.94 -12.44 5.04
N GLN A 105 -20.97 -11.50 4.09
CA GLN A 105 -19.94 -10.44 4.03
C GLN A 105 -19.90 -9.59 5.29
N GLU A 106 -21.06 -9.30 5.90
CA GLU A 106 -21.12 -8.52 7.15
C GLU A 106 -20.45 -9.23 8.32
N GLN A 107 -20.73 -10.53 8.51
CA GLN A 107 -20.09 -11.33 9.55
C GLN A 107 -18.57 -11.41 9.36
N ALA A 108 -18.11 -11.60 8.12
CA ALA A 108 -16.68 -11.59 7.83
C ALA A 108 -16.02 -10.23 8.10
N ARG A 109 -16.73 -9.14 7.79
CA ARG A 109 -16.24 -7.78 8.05
C ARG A 109 -16.06 -7.52 9.55
N LEU A 110 -17.04 -7.90 10.36
CA LEU A 110 -16.97 -7.79 11.82
C LEU A 110 -15.80 -8.60 12.41
N GLN A 111 -15.59 -9.82 11.91
CA GLN A 111 -14.46 -10.65 12.34
C GLN A 111 -13.12 -10.02 11.96
N LEU A 112 -12.99 -9.52 10.73
CA LEU A 112 -11.78 -8.84 10.26
C LEU A 112 -11.47 -7.59 11.07
N ASP A 113 -12.48 -6.78 11.40
CA ASP A 113 -12.28 -5.58 12.22
C ASP A 113 -11.70 -5.91 13.59
N SER A 114 -12.21 -6.97 14.23
CA SER A 114 -11.67 -7.43 15.52
C SER A 114 -10.23 -7.95 15.42
N LEU A 115 -9.89 -8.65 14.34
CA LEU A 115 -8.55 -9.17 14.09
C LEU A 115 -7.55 -8.03 13.83
N VAL A 116 -7.93 -7.04 13.02
CA VAL A 116 -7.11 -5.84 12.76
C VAL A 116 -6.86 -5.07 14.05
N ALA A 117 -7.89 -4.86 14.87
CA ALA A 117 -7.73 -4.23 16.17
C ALA A 117 -6.73 -4.99 17.06
N GLY A 118 -6.83 -6.32 17.13
CA GLY A 118 -5.88 -7.16 17.87
C GLY A 118 -4.44 -7.05 17.36
N LEU A 119 -4.24 -7.03 16.04
CA LEU A 119 -2.92 -6.84 15.43
C LEU A 119 -2.33 -5.45 15.72
N MET A 120 -3.15 -4.40 15.71
CA MET A 120 -2.71 -3.04 16.02
C MET A 120 -2.31 -2.90 17.49
N LEU A 121 -3.04 -3.55 18.40
CA LEU A 121 -2.68 -3.63 19.81
C LEU A 121 -1.39 -4.42 20.04
N ALA A 122 -1.22 -5.55 19.34
CA ALA A 122 -0.01 -6.39 19.45
C ALA A 122 1.25 -5.71 18.86
N ARG A 123 1.09 -4.84 17.85
CA ARG A 123 2.17 -4.03 17.25
C ARG A 123 2.46 -2.75 18.03
N GLY A 124 2.21 -2.76 19.35
CA GLY A 124 2.17 -1.58 20.22
C GLY A 124 3.22 -0.49 19.94
N PRO A 125 2.88 0.79 20.14
CA PRO A 125 3.66 1.90 19.59
C PRO A 125 4.97 2.04 20.36
N GLY A 126 6.11 1.93 19.66
CA GLY A 126 7.42 2.33 20.19
C GLY A 126 7.48 3.79 20.65
N ARG A 127 6.42 4.58 20.44
CA ARG A 127 6.29 6.00 20.80
C ARG A 127 5.60 6.22 22.17
N SER A 128 4.87 5.23 22.69
CA SER A 128 4.12 5.37 23.96
C SER A 128 5.01 5.28 25.20
N HIS A 129 6.13 4.59 25.12
CA HIS A 129 7.07 4.42 26.25
C HIS A 129 7.81 5.73 26.58
N GLU A 130 8.25 6.49 25.57
CA GLU A 130 8.95 7.75 25.75
C GLU A 130 8.03 8.86 26.30
N ILE A 131 6.79 8.91 25.82
CA ILE A 131 5.76 9.83 26.32
C ILE A 131 5.40 9.48 27.77
N GLY A 132 5.31 8.19 28.10
CA GLY A 132 5.11 7.70 29.46
C GLY A 132 6.23 8.09 30.42
N ILE A 133 7.50 7.99 30.00
CA ILE A 133 8.65 8.43 30.79
C ILE A 133 8.64 9.96 31.00
N ARG A 134 8.32 10.75 29.97
CA ARG A 134 8.26 12.21 30.07
C ARG A 134 7.13 12.70 30.98
N LEU A 135 5.98 12.02 30.97
CA LEU A 135 4.87 12.29 31.89
C LEU A 135 5.20 11.88 33.34
N ALA A 136 5.88 10.75 33.54
CA ALA A 136 6.35 10.30 34.85
C ALA A 136 7.41 11.24 35.49
N LEU A 137 8.15 11.98 34.66
CA LEU A 137 9.11 13.02 35.08
C LEU A 137 8.46 14.40 35.33
N GLY A 138 7.13 14.51 35.27
CA GLY A 138 6.41 15.75 35.60
C GLY A 138 6.38 16.80 34.49
N ALA A 139 6.64 16.42 33.24
CA ALA A 139 6.58 17.36 32.12
C ALA A 139 5.12 17.78 31.85
N ALA A 140 4.85 19.10 31.93
CA ALA A 140 3.53 19.65 31.69
C ALA A 140 2.98 19.26 30.29
N PRO A 141 1.81 18.60 30.21
CA PRO A 141 1.29 18.01 28.97
C PRO A 141 1.09 19.03 27.85
N GLY A 142 0.78 20.29 28.19
CA GLY A 142 0.64 21.38 27.21
C GLY A 142 1.92 21.76 26.47
N ARG A 143 3.11 21.59 27.10
CA ARG A 143 4.40 21.91 26.46
C ARG A 143 4.81 20.85 25.45
N ILE A 144 4.58 19.57 25.79
CA ILE A 144 4.81 18.42 24.90
C ILE A 144 3.84 18.49 23.71
N ALA A 145 2.57 18.81 23.96
CA ALA A 145 1.57 18.99 22.91
C ALA A 145 1.98 20.10 21.93
N ARG A 146 2.38 21.29 22.43
CA ARG A 146 2.81 22.41 21.58
C ARG A 146 4.06 22.10 20.76
N GLN A 147 5.01 21.36 21.33
CA GLN A 147 6.21 20.93 20.62
C GLN A 147 5.87 19.96 19.48
N ILE A 148 5.08 18.93 19.75
CA ILE A 148 4.63 17.96 18.74
C ILE A 148 3.80 18.66 17.67
N MET A 149 3.01 19.69 18.03
CA MET A 149 2.27 20.52 17.08
C MET A 149 3.21 21.30 16.15
N THR A 150 4.20 22.01 16.69
CA THR A 150 5.14 22.76 15.85
C THR A 150 5.95 21.84 14.95
N GLU A 151 6.38 20.69 15.46
CA GLU A 151 7.19 19.73 14.72
C GLU A 151 6.37 19.06 13.60
N SER A 152 5.11 18.68 13.88
CA SER A 152 4.21 18.13 12.87
C SER A 152 3.81 19.17 11.82
N LEU A 153 3.61 20.42 12.23
CA LEU A 153 3.27 21.53 11.33
C LEU A 153 4.44 21.84 10.39
N VAL A 154 5.66 21.95 10.92
CA VAL A 154 6.88 22.17 10.11
C VAL A 154 7.11 21.02 9.14
N LEU A 155 6.98 19.77 9.59
CA LEU A 155 7.14 18.59 8.73
C LEU A 155 6.04 18.50 7.66
N GLY A 156 4.79 18.84 7.99
CA GLY A 156 3.68 18.85 7.04
C GLY A 156 3.84 19.91 5.94
N LEU A 157 4.24 21.12 6.32
CA LEU A 157 4.53 22.19 5.36
C LEU A 157 5.73 21.86 4.47
N ALA A 158 6.82 21.35 5.05
CA ALA A 158 8.01 20.95 4.30
C ALA A 158 7.71 19.80 3.32
N GLY A 159 6.96 18.78 3.76
CA GLY A 159 6.55 17.66 2.91
C GLY A 159 5.65 18.10 1.75
N SER A 160 4.75 19.05 1.98
CA SER A 160 3.89 19.63 0.94
C SER A 160 4.69 20.42 -0.10
N ALA A 161 5.64 21.26 0.36
CA ALA A 161 6.51 22.01 -0.54
C ALA A 161 7.40 21.08 -1.39
N LEU A 162 8.00 20.07 -0.77
CA LEU A 162 8.80 19.05 -1.47
C LEU A 162 7.95 18.25 -2.47
N GLY A 163 6.74 17.84 -2.10
CA GLY A 163 5.83 17.11 -2.98
C GLY A 163 5.44 17.93 -4.21
N ALA A 164 5.18 19.23 -4.04
CA ALA A 164 4.87 20.14 -5.15
C ALA A 164 6.05 20.30 -6.11
N VAL A 165 7.27 20.48 -5.58
CA VAL A 165 8.49 20.56 -6.40
C VAL A 165 8.73 19.25 -7.15
N LEU A 166 8.58 18.11 -6.48
CA LEU A 166 8.79 16.80 -7.09
C LEU A 166 7.76 16.53 -8.19
N ALA A 167 6.48 16.84 -7.96
CA ALA A 167 5.44 16.74 -8.98
C ALA A 167 5.73 17.64 -10.19
N TYR A 168 6.17 18.87 -9.95
CA TYR A 168 6.57 19.80 -11.01
C TYR A 168 7.77 19.27 -11.81
N THR A 169 8.81 18.78 -11.15
CA THR A 169 10.01 18.24 -11.83
C THR A 169 9.71 16.94 -12.58
N LEU A 170 8.92 16.02 -12.03
CA LEU A 170 8.50 14.81 -12.76
C LEU A 170 7.66 15.15 -14.00
N THR A 171 6.89 16.24 -13.95
CA THR A 171 6.05 16.68 -15.08
C THR A 171 6.86 17.40 -16.16
N TYR A 172 7.86 18.22 -15.78
CA TYR A 172 8.61 19.08 -16.72
C TYR A 172 10.02 18.58 -17.07
N ALA A 173 10.67 17.82 -16.20
CA ALA A 173 12.02 17.30 -16.40
C ALA A 173 12.04 15.84 -16.88
N ALA A 174 10.87 15.19 -17.01
CA ALA A 174 10.80 13.97 -17.80
C ALA A 174 10.97 14.36 -19.28
N PRO A 175 12.06 13.96 -19.98
CA PRO A 175 12.00 13.90 -21.43
C PRO A 175 10.78 13.04 -21.81
N PRO A 176 10.06 13.31 -22.91
CA PRO A 176 8.90 12.51 -23.27
C PRO A 176 9.34 11.05 -23.31
N LEU A 177 8.94 10.29 -22.29
CA LEU A 177 9.26 8.87 -22.14
C LEU A 177 8.69 8.04 -23.30
N GLY A 178 7.92 8.67 -24.19
CA GLY A 178 7.46 8.14 -25.47
C GLY A 178 8.48 8.19 -26.62
N ALA A 179 9.66 8.80 -26.47
CA ALA A 179 10.63 8.90 -27.57
C ALA A 179 11.33 7.55 -27.90
N GLU A 180 11.32 6.58 -26.99
CA GLU A 180 11.91 5.24 -27.19
C GLU A 180 10.91 4.08 -26.99
N LEU A 181 9.62 4.38 -26.82
CA LEU A 181 8.57 3.35 -26.68
C LEU A 181 7.99 2.98 -28.05
N PRO A 182 7.85 1.67 -28.38
CA PRO A 182 7.25 1.25 -29.64
C PRO A 182 5.78 1.71 -29.75
N GLU A 183 5.38 2.20 -30.93
CA GLU A 183 4.16 2.98 -31.22
C GLU A 183 2.83 2.42 -30.68
N HIS A 184 2.75 1.13 -30.31
CA HIS A 184 1.54 0.49 -29.80
C HIS A 184 1.24 0.77 -28.31
N LEU A 185 2.18 1.37 -27.57
CA LEU A 185 1.98 1.83 -26.17
C LEU A 185 1.82 3.35 -26.04
N ALA A 186 2.09 4.10 -27.11
CA ALA A 186 2.09 5.57 -27.10
C ALA A 186 0.70 6.20 -27.09
N TYR A 187 -0.37 5.43 -27.34
CA TYR A 187 -1.74 5.96 -27.45
C TYR A 187 -2.50 6.08 -26.11
N ALA A 188 -1.90 5.71 -24.97
CA ALA A 188 -2.61 5.68 -23.68
C ALA A 188 -2.19 6.77 -22.68
N VAL A 189 -1.25 7.65 -23.03
CA VAL A 189 -0.67 8.64 -22.10
C VAL A 189 -0.57 10.01 -22.77
N ASP A 190 -1.68 10.51 -23.30
CA ASP A 190 -1.87 11.95 -23.53
C ASP A 190 -2.11 12.62 -22.16
N ILE A 191 -1.03 12.76 -21.38
CA ILE A 191 -1.06 13.60 -20.17
C ILE A 191 -0.96 15.04 -20.67
N HIS A 192 -2.09 15.62 -21.04
CA HIS A 192 -2.23 17.08 -21.06
C HIS A 192 -2.17 17.53 -19.58
N PRO A 193 -1.13 18.25 -19.14
CA PRO A 193 -1.03 18.71 -17.76
C PRO A 193 -2.09 19.79 -17.53
N ASP A 194 -3.27 19.38 -17.06
CA ASP A 194 -4.36 20.30 -16.77
C ASP A 194 -4.05 21.04 -15.45
N TRP A 195 -3.83 22.35 -15.55
CA TRP A 195 -3.54 23.25 -14.41
C TRP A 195 -4.64 23.20 -13.33
N ARG A 196 -5.85 22.75 -13.69
CA ARG A 196 -6.98 22.56 -12.78
C ARG A 196 -6.73 21.42 -11.79
N VAL A 197 -6.01 20.37 -12.20
CA VAL A 197 -5.66 19.24 -11.32
C VAL A 197 -4.62 19.68 -10.29
N PHE A 198 -3.65 20.51 -10.70
CA PHE A 198 -2.64 21.07 -9.79
C PHE A 198 -3.25 22.02 -8.76
N THR A 199 -4.16 22.91 -9.17
CA THR A 199 -4.85 23.81 -8.23
C THR A 199 -5.78 23.06 -7.29
N TYR A 200 -6.51 22.05 -7.78
CA TYR A 200 -7.36 21.20 -6.94
C TYR A 200 -6.55 20.41 -5.90
N ALA A 201 -5.44 19.79 -6.31
CA ALA A 201 -4.54 19.04 -5.44
C ALA A 201 -3.88 19.97 -4.39
N GLY A 202 -3.47 21.18 -4.80
CA GLY A 202 -2.93 22.18 -3.89
C GLY A 202 -3.96 22.60 -2.82
N ILE A 203 -5.20 22.87 -3.22
CA ILE A 203 -6.28 23.25 -2.28
C ILE A 203 -6.60 22.09 -1.33
N THR A 204 -6.73 20.86 -1.83
CA THR A 204 -7.00 19.70 -0.96
C THR A 204 -5.85 19.42 0.02
N ALA A 205 -4.59 19.60 -0.39
CA ALA A 205 -3.44 19.46 0.51
C ALA A 205 -3.44 20.49 1.65
N VAL A 206 -3.78 21.76 1.36
CA VAL A 206 -3.92 22.81 2.38
C VAL A 206 -5.08 22.48 3.32
N VAL A 207 -6.23 22.09 2.79
CA VAL A 207 -7.42 21.74 3.59
C VAL A 207 -7.14 20.54 4.49
N VAL A 208 -6.51 19.48 3.99
CA VAL A 208 -6.13 18.29 4.77
C VAL A 208 -5.13 18.67 5.87
N SER A 209 -4.14 19.50 5.56
CA SER A 209 -3.15 19.97 6.55
C SER A 209 -3.80 20.78 7.67
N ILE A 210 -4.78 21.64 7.36
CA ILE A 210 -5.53 22.40 8.34
C ILE A 210 -6.43 21.48 9.16
N LEU A 211 -7.18 20.57 8.53
CA LEU A 211 -8.13 19.69 9.22
C LEU A 211 -7.44 18.71 10.17
N PHE A 212 -6.38 18.04 9.71
CA PHE A 212 -5.63 17.10 10.54
C PHE A 212 -4.65 17.79 11.49
N GLY A 213 -4.19 19.01 11.16
CA GLY A 213 -3.38 19.84 12.05
C GLY A 213 -4.17 20.46 13.22
N LEU A 214 -5.46 20.80 13.02
CA LEU A 214 -6.30 21.39 14.08
C LEU A 214 -7.03 20.39 14.97
N ALA A 215 -7.21 19.14 14.54
CA ALA A 215 -7.92 18.13 15.33
C ALA A 215 -7.28 17.85 16.71
N PRO A 216 -5.95 17.65 16.84
CA PRO A 216 -5.31 17.47 18.14
C PRO A 216 -5.24 18.78 18.94
N ALA A 217 -5.22 19.94 18.27
CA ALA A 217 -5.17 21.26 18.92
C ALA A 217 -6.44 21.59 19.71
N ARG A 218 -7.61 21.23 19.17
CA ARG A 218 -8.88 21.36 19.89
C ARG A 218 -9.00 20.38 21.06
N GLN A 219 -8.38 19.21 20.96
CA GLN A 219 -8.47 18.18 22.01
C GLN A 219 -7.61 18.55 23.23
N ALA A 220 -6.40 19.09 23.00
CA ALA A 220 -5.53 19.59 24.06
C ALA A 220 -6.09 20.82 24.78
N ALA A 221 -6.77 21.73 24.07
CA ALA A 221 -7.39 22.91 24.69
C ALA A 221 -8.58 22.58 25.60
N ARG A 222 -9.29 21.46 25.35
CA ARG A 222 -10.43 21.03 26.17
C ARG A 222 -10.01 20.31 27.44
N THR A 223 -8.87 19.60 27.44
CA THR A 223 -8.36 18.92 28.62
C THR A 223 -7.83 19.90 29.66
N ASP A 224 -7.06 20.92 29.24
CA ASP A 224 -6.53 21.96 30.15
C ASP A 224 -7.65 22.78 30.81
N PHE A 225 -8.72 23.10 30.07
CA PHE A 225 -9.82 23.92 30.60
C PHE A 225 -10.65 23.18 31.66
N MET A 226 -10.90 21.88 31.47
CA MET A 226 -11.64 21.05 32.43
C MET A 226 -10.83 20.77 33.70
N GLU A 227 -9.51 20.66 33.60
CA GLU A 227 -8.61 20.48 34.75
C GLU A 227 -8.48 21.78 35.56
N ALA A 228 -8.40 22.94 34.88
CA ALA A 228 -8.39 24.26 35.51
C ALA A 228 -9.71 24.58 36.25
N LEU A 229 -10.87 24.15 35.73
CA LEU A 229 -12.17 24.29 36.41
C LEU A 229 -12.32 23.36 37.62
N LYS A 230 -11.71 22.17 37.59
CA LYS A 230 -11.70 21.26 38.75
C LYS A 230 -10.80 21.77 39.88
N GLN A 231 -9.67 22.39 39.55
CA GLN A 231 -8.77 22.97 40.55
C GLN A 231 -9.34 24.24 41.20
N SER A 232 -10.10 25.07 40.46
CA SER A 232 -10.73 26.27 41.03
C SER A 232 -11.97 25.97 41.89
N GLY A 233 -12.64 24.83 41.66
CA GLY A 233 -13.76 24.36 42.49
C GLY A 233 -13.34 23.65 43.79
N ALA A 234 -12.09 23.15 43.86
CA ALA A 234 -11.57 22.41 45.02
C ALA A 234 -10.90 23.31 46.09
N SER A 235 -10.90 24.64 45.92
CA SER A 235 -10.27 25.59 46.86
C SER A 235 -11.28 26.46 47.65
N ARG A 236 -12.50 25.97 47.87
CA ARG A 236 -13.45 26.61 48.79
C ARG A 236 -13.96 25.63 49.84
#